data_AF-A0A2N2J3X9-F1
#
_entry.id   AF-A0A2N2J3X9-F1
#
_cell.length_a   1.000
_cell.length_b   1.000
_cell.length_c   1.000
_cell.angle_alpha   90.00
_cell.angle_beta   90.00
_cell.angle_gamma   90.00
#
_symmetry.space_group_name_H-M   'P 1'
#
loop_
_entity.id
_entity.type
_entity.pdbx_description
1 polymer ?
#
loop_
_entity_poly.entity_id
_entity_poly.type
_entity_poly.pdbx_seq_one_letter_code
_entity_poly.pdbx_strand_id
1 'polypeptide(L)'
;MNNTQTGKYAAGFGISLAVTTLLNAVILVVKELNGSVMGAMKSALGHHWTTHGVLVILVFVVLGFIFSGMKFEDKLDSGKLLRYIVWAVIISVIIIAGFFLPNLKVASAIKY
;
A
#
# COMPACT_ATOMS: atom_id res chain seq x y z
N MET A 1 3.35 26.89 6.81
CA MET A 1 2.11 26.10 6.99
C MET A 1 1.86 26.03 8.48
N ASN A 2 0.68 26.42 8.93
CA ASN A 2 0.37 26.52 10.36
C ASN A 2 0.04 25.12 10.87
N ASN A 3 0.76 24.64 11.89
CA ASN A 3 0.57 23.32 12.50
C ASN A 3 -0.76 23.27 13.25
N THR A 4 -1.83 22.90 12.55
CA THR A 4 -3.09 22.51 13.18
C THR A 4 -2.91 21.11 13.77
N GLN A 5 -3.33 20.91 15.03
CA GLN A 5 -3.32 19.57 15.63
C GLN A 5 -4.16 18.63 14.76
N THR A 6 -3.55 17.54 14.28
CA THR A 6 -4.22 16.52 13.48
C THR A 6 -5.00 15.62 14.43
N GLY A 7 -6.33 15.56 14.31
CA GLY A 7 -7.14 14.70 15.18
C GLY A 7 -6.74 13.21 15.08
N LYS A 8 -6.92 12.45 16.17
CA LYS A 8 -6.53 11.03 16.30
C LYS A 8 -6.83 10.12 15.12
N TYR A 9 -7.99 10.29 14.51
CA TYR A 9 -8.39 9.49 13.35
C TYR A 9 -7.63 9.91 12.09
N ALA A 10 -7.45 11.20 11.86
CA ALA A 10 -6.65 11.68 10.73
C ALA A 10 -5.18 11.27 10.85
N ALA A 11 -4.60 11.35 12.05
CA ALA A 11 -3.23 10.88 12.29
C ALA A 11 -3.10 9.36 12.07
N GLY A 12 -3.98 8.57 12.71
CA GLY A 12 -3.93 7.11 12.60
C GLY A 12 -4.16 6.59 11.18
N PHE A 13 -5.20 7.07 10.50
CA PHE A 13 -5.47 6.68 9.11
C PHE A 13 -4.44 7.23 8.12
N GLY A 14 -3.82 8.38 8.38
CA GLY A 14 -2.72 8.88 7.56
C GLY A 14 -1.46 8.00 7.64
N ILE A 15 -1.10 7.52 8.83
CA ILE A 15 -0.01 6.55 8.98
C ILE A 15 -0.41 5.22 8.32
N SER A 16 -1.65 4.77 8.53
CA SER A 16 -2.16 3.55 7.92
C SER A 16 -2.08 3.61 6.40
N LEU A 17 -2.41 4.76 5.80
CA LEU A 17 -2.27 4.99 4.36
C LEU A 17 -0.82 4.80 3.91
N ALA A 18 0.13 5.44 4.59
CA ALA A 18 1.56 5.33 4.25
C ALA A 18 2.06 3.87 4.31
N VAL A 19 1.74 3.17 5.40
CA VAL A 19 2.13 1.76 5.58
C VAL A 19 1.46 0.85 4.55
N THR A 20 0.15 1.00 4.36
CA THR A 20 -0.63 0.15 3.46
C THR A 20 -0.23 0.38 2.00
N THR A 21 0.15 1.59 1.62
CA THR A 21 0.63 1.91 0.27
C THR A 21 1.92 1.14 -0.05
N LEU A 22 2.88 1.12 0.89
CA LEU A 22 4.11 0.35 0.76
C LEU A 22 3.84 -1.17 0.73
N LEU A 23 3.01 -1.67 1.65
CA LEU A 23 2.64 -3.08 1.70
C LEU A 23 1.93 -3.51 0.40
N ASN A 24 1.06 -2.68 -0.15
CA ASN A 24 0.38 -2.95 -1.41
C ASN A 24 1.39 -3.19 -2.55
N ALA A 25 2.43 -2.35 -2.66
CA ALA A 25 3.48 -2.55 -3.66
C ALA A 25 4.25 -3.86 -3.48
N VAL A 26 4.61 -4.19 -2.22
CA VAL A 26 5.33 -5.44 -1.91
C VAL A 26 4.47 -6.66 -2.20
N ILE A 27 3.21 -6.69 -1.72
CA ILE A 27 2.27 -7.79 -1.94
C ILE A 27 2.05 -7.99 -3.44
N LEU A 28 1.93 -6.89 -4.19
CA LEU A 28 1.79 -6.95 -5.64
C LEU A 28 3.00 -7.64 -6.28
N VAL A 29 4.24 -7.25 -5.95
CA VAL A 29 5.41 -7.91 -6.54
C VAL A 29 5.51 -9.38 -6.11
N VAL A 30 5.25 -9.68 -4.84
CA VAL A 30 5.31 -11.05 -4.31
C VAL A 30 4.28 -11.96 -4.97
N LYS A 31 3.02 -11.50 -5.14
CA LYS A 31 1.97 -12.33 -5.77
C LYS A 31 2.30 -12.62 -7.23
N GLU A 32 2.88 -11.65 -7.96
CA GLU A 32 3.22 -11.81 -9.38
C GLU A 32 4.45 -12.72 -9.56
N LEU A 33 5.40 -12.73 -8.60
CA LEU A 33 6.58 -13.60 -8.65
C LEU A 33 6.31 -15.03 -8.15
N ASN A 34 5.25 -15.25 -7.37
CA ASN A 34 4.99 -16.53 -6.71
C ASN A 34 3.62 -17.10 -7.09
N GLY A 35 3.63 -18.11 -7.97
CA GLY A 35 2.42 -18.78 -8.44
C GLY A 35 1.58 -19.41 -7.31
N SER A 36 2.20 -19.87 -6.22
CA SER A 36 1.47 -20.40 -5.06
C SER A 36 0.73 -19.30 -4.30
N VAL A 37 1.33 -18.12 -4.14
CA VAL A 37 0.65 -16.95 -3.53
C VAL A 37 -0.51 -16.49 -4.42
N MET A 38 -0.28 -16.36 -5.73
CA MET A 38 -1.34 -16.00 -6.68
C MET A 38 -2.48 -17.02 -6.69
N GLY A 39 -2.14 -18.32 -6.66
CA GLY A 39 -3.10 -19.42 -6.58
C GLY A 39 -3.92 -19.39 -5.29
N ALA A 40 -3.29 -19.18 -4.14
CA ALA A 40 -3.97 -19.01 -2.86
C ALA A 40 -4.93 -17.81 -2.91
N MET A 41 -4.47 -16.67 -3.42
CA MET A 41 -5.33 -15.49 -3.59
C MET A 41 -6.52 -15.76 -4.52
N LYS A 42 -6.30 -16.47 -5.64
CA LYS A 42 -7.38 -16.86 -6.55
C LYS A 42 -8.38 -17.80 -5.88
N SER A 43 -7.92 -18.74 -5.06
CA SER A 43 -8.79 -19.70 -4.37
C SER A 43 -9.68 -19.03 -3.30
N ALA A 44 -9.22 -17.93 -2.69
CA ALA A 44 -9.95 -17.27 -1.61
C ALA A 44 -11.22 -16.55 -2.10
N LEU A 45 -11.14 -15.75 -3.18
CA LEU A 45 -12.28 -14.96 -3.71
C LEU A 45 -12.50 -15.14 -5.22
N GLY A 46 -12.05 -16.26 -5.80
CA GLY A 46 -12.19 -16.57 -7.23
C GLY A 46 -11.25 -15.80 -8.16
N HIS A 47 -10.75 -14.63 -7.75
CA HIS A 47 -9.84 -13.81 -8.53
C HIS A 47 -8.78 -13.13 -7.66
N HIS A 48 -7.51 -13.30 -8.03
CA HIS A 48 -6.38 -12.83 -7.24
C HIS A 48 -6.36 -11.30 -7.05
N TRP A 49 -6.83 -10.50 -8.02
CA TRP A 49 -6.98 -9.05 -7.85
C TRP A 49 -8.08 -8.66 -6.86
N THR A 50 -9.17 -9.43 -6.80
CA THR A 50 -10.25 -9.18 -5.83
C THR A 50 -9.75 -9.46 -4.41
N THR A 51 -9.10 -10.61 -4.19
CA THR A 51 -8.49 -10.94 -2.89
C THR A 51 -7.44 -9.94 -2.47
N HIS A 52 -6.59 -9.52 -3.41
CA HIS A 52 -5.60 -8.46 -3.17
C HIS A 52 -6.26 -7.16 -2.73
N GLY A 53 -7.28 -6.68 -3.46
CA GLY A 53 -8.00 -5.45 -3.12
C GLY A 53 -8.66 -5.51 -1.74
N VAL A 54 -9.34 -6.61 -1.43
CA VAL A 54 -9.96 -6.84 -0.11
C VAL A 54 -8.91 -6.84 1.00
N LEU A 55 -7.78 -7.53 0.79
CA LEU A 55 -6.69 -7.60 1.76
C LEU A 55 -6.12 -6.21 2.03
N VAL A 56 -5.86 -5.40 1.00
CA VAL A 56 -5.33 -4.03 1.14
C VAL A 56 -6.31 -3.14 1.90
N ILE A 57 -7.61 -3.20 1.59
CA ILE A 57 -8.65 -2.45 2.31
C ILE A 57 -8.70 -2.87 3.77
N LEU A 58 -8.69 -4.17 4.05
CA LEU A 58 -8.73 -4.71 5.41
C LEU A 58 -7.52 -4.24 6.21
N VAL A 59 -6.32 -4.32 5.64
CA VAL A 59 -5.08 -3.83 6.27
C VAL A 59 -5.19 -2.32 6.55
N PHE A 60 -5.66 -1.52 5.59
CA PHE A 60 -5.84 -0.08 5.77
C PHE A 60 -6.78 0.25 6.93
N VAL A 61 -7.93 -0.42 7.01
CA VAL A 61 -8.94 -0.17 8.04
C VAL A 61 -8.42 -0.62 9.41
N VAL A 62 -7.87 -1.83 9.51
CA VAL A 62 -7.37 -2.39 10.76
C VAL A 62 -6.20 -1.55 11.31
N LEU A 63 -5.20 -1.25 10.48
CA LEU A 63 -4.08 -0.40 10.89
C LEU A 63 -4.55 1.03 11.21
N GLY A 64 -5.55 1.54 10.50
CA GLY A 64 -6.15 2.85 10.78
C GLY A 64 -6.66 2.94 12.22
N PHE A 65 -7.46 1.96 12.64
CA PHE A 65 -7.96 1.90 14.01
C PHE A 65 -6.86 1.64 15.04
N ILE A 66 -5.91 0.74 14.76
CA ILE A 66 -4.77 0.47 15.64
C ILE A 66 -3.97 1.76 15.88
N PHE A 67 -3.59 2.45 14.81
CA PHE A 67 -2.81 3.68 14.91
C PHE A 67 -3.60 4.85 15.49
N SER A 68 -4.92 4.91 15.31
CA SER A 68 -5.77 5.90 16.01
C SER A 68 -5.88 5.66 17.52
N GLY A 69 -5.68 4.42 17.98
CA GLY A 69 -5.57 4.09 19.41
C GLY A 69 -4.21 4.42 20.00
N MET A 70 -3.19 4.63 19.16
CA MET A 70 -1.86 5.06 19.57
C MET A 70 -1.83 6.59 19.65
N LYS A 71 -1.27 7.15 20.73
CA LYS A 71 -1.17 8.60 20.97
C LYS A 71 -0.13 9.27 20.04
N PHE A 72 -0.36 9.20 18.73
CA PHE A 72 0.48 9.86 17.70
C PHE A 72 0.17 11.34 17.54
N GLU A 73 -0.98 11.80 18.05
CA GLU A 73 -1.48 13.17 17.99
C GLU A 73 -0.46 14.20 18.54
N ASP A 74 0.25 13.81 19.60
CA ASP A 74 1.23 14.69 20.26
C ASP A 74 2.58 14.77 19.51
N LYS A 75 2.82 13.88 18.54
CA LYS A 75 4.12 13.72 17.86
C LYS A 75 4.07 13.98 16.36
N LEU A 76 2.89 13.87 15.74
CA LEU A 76 2.70 14.00 14.31
C LEU A 76 1.89 15.25 13.97
N ASP A 77 2.62 16.28 13.57
CA ASP A 77 2.04 17.40 12.84
C ASP A 77 1.72 16.98 11.39
N SER A 78 0.65 17.58 10.85
CA SER A 78 0.14 17.40 9.49
C SER A 78 1.24 17.48 8.41
N GLY A 79 2.23 18.37 8.56
CA GLY A 79 3.33 18.51 7.60
C GLY A 79 4.22 17.26 7.52
N LYS A 80 4.55 16.66 8.66
CA LYS A 80 5.33 15.41 8.72
C LYS A 80 4.52 14.23 8.17
N LEU A 81 3.23 14.17 8.54
CA LEU A 81 2.33 13.12 8.08
C LEU A 81 2.19 13.13 6.55
N LEU A 82 1.95 14.30 5.97
CA LEU A 82 1.88 14.48 4.52
C LEU A 82 3.17 14.03 3.84
N ARG A 83 4.33 14.42 4.39
CA ARG A 83 5.63 14.01 3.88
C ARG A 83 5.77 12.48 3.87
N TYR A 84 5.37 11.78 4.93
CA TYR A 84 5.41 10.32 4.96
C TYR A 84 4.53 9.68 3.89
N ILE A 85 3.30 10.18 3.70
CA ILE A 85 2.39 9.68 2.67
C ILE A 85 3.00 9.89 1.28
N VAL A 86 3.52 11.07 0.99
CA VAL A 86 4.15 11.37 -0.32
C VAL A 86 5.33 10.44 -0.59
N TRP A 87 6.24 10.25 0.37
CA TRP A 87 7.36 9.33 0.20
C TRP A 87 6.92 7.88 0.04
N ALA A 88 5.91 7.43 0.79
CA ALA A 88 5.35 6.09 0.65
C ALA A 88 4.78 5.85 -0.75
N VAL A 89 4.06 6.83 -1.30
CA VAL A 89 3.53 6.77 -2.68
C VAL A 89 4.66 6.73 -3.70
N ILE A 90 5.65 7.62 -3.62
CA ILE A 90 6.78 7.66 -4.55
C ILE A 90 7.53 6.32 -4.55
N ILE A 91 7.86 5.79 -3.37
CA ILE A 91 8.55 4.50 -3.23
C ILE A 91 7.71 3.38 -3.83
N SER A 92 6.41 3.36 -3.56
CA SER A 92 5.50 2.32 -4.08
C SER A 92 5.37 2.36 -5.60
N VAL A 93 5.31 3.56 -6.19
CA VAL A 93 5.32 3.74 -7.64
C VAL A 93 6.63 3.24 -8.23
N ILE A 94 7.77 3.56 -7.62
CA ILE A 94 9.10 3.08 -8.08
C ILE A 94 9.15 1.55 -8.04
N ILE A 95 8.66 0.91 -6.98
CA ILE A 95 8.62 -0.56 -6.86
C ILE A 95 7.76 -1.18 -7.97
N ILE A 96 6.52 -0.69 -8.13
CA ILE A 96 5.56 -1.25 -9.10
C ILE A 96 6.04 -1.00 -10.54
N ALA A 97 6.49 0.23 -10.84
CA ALA A 97 6.99 0.58 -12.16
C ALA A 97 8.30 -0.15 -12.48
N GLY A 98 9.22 -0.24 -11.52
CA GLY A 98 10.46 -1.01 -11.66
C GLY A 98 10.21 -2.50 -11.90
N PHE A 99 9.12 -3.04 -11.36
CA PHE A 99 8.69 -4.40 -11.65
C PHE A 99 8.04 -4.53 -13.05
N PHE A 100 7.08 -3.70 -13.43
CA PHE A 100 6.34 -3.89 -14.69
C PHE A 100 7.00 -3.32 -15.94
N LEU A 101 7.69 -2.17 -15.87
CA LEU A 101 8.26 -1.51 -17.05
C LEU A 101 9.31 -2.35 -17.81
N PRO A 102 10.23 -3.07 -17.14
CA PRO A 102 11.14 -3.97 -17.83
C PRO A 102 10.39 -5.16 -18.45
N ASN A 103 9.40 -5.70 -17.73
CA ASN A 103 8.60 -6.85 -18.16
C ASN A 103 7.64 -6.53 -19.32
N LEU A 104 7.28 -5.25 -19.51
CA LEU A 104 6.49 -4.79 -20.65
C LEU A 104 7.20 -5.02 -22.00
N LYS A 105 8.53 -4.85 -22.05
CA LYS A 105 9.29 -5.08 -23.29
C LYS A 105 9.39 -6.56 -23.65
N VAL A 106 9.50 -7.43 -22.66
CA VAL A 106 9.58 -8.90 -22.86
C VAL A 106 8.29 -9.42 -23.49
N ALA A 107 7.12 -8.93 -23.06
CA ALA A 107 5.83 -9.31 -23.65
C ALA A 107 5.67 -8.84 -25.12
N SER A 108 6.28 -7.72 -25.51
CA SER A 108 6.22 -7.22 -26.90
C SER A 108 7.14 -7.94 -27.89
N ALA A 109 8.14 -8.69 -27.39
CA ALA A 109 9.10 -9.45 -28.20
C ALA A 109 8.63 -10.88 -28.52
N ILE A 110 7.60 -11.37 -27.81
CA ILE A 110 6.91 -12.63 -28.14
C ILE A 110 5.68 -12.27 -28.98
N LYS A 111 5.91 -11.90 -30.25
CA LYS A 111 4.85 -11.91 -31.25
C LYS A 111 4.63 -13.37 -31.69
N TYR A 112 3.36 -13.79 -31.68
CA TYR A 112 2.89 -15.00 -32.35
C TYR A 112 3.35 -15.06 -33.82
#